data_AF-A0A920JES0-F1
#
_entry.id   AF-A0A920JES0-F1
#
_cell.length_a   1.000
_cell.length_b   1.000
_cell.length_c   1.000
_cell.angle_alpha   90.00
_cell.angle_beta   90.00
_cell.angle_gamma   90.00
#
_symmetry.space_group_name_H-M   'P 1'
#
loop_
_entity.id
_entity.type
_entity.pdbx_description
1 polymer ?
#
loop_
_entity_poly.entity_id
_entity_poly.type
_entity_poly.pdbx_seq_one_letter_code
_entity_poly.pdbx_strand_id
1 'polypeptide(L)'
;MMSWIALFFDWLSVIDWMPSPYGRELDAEQDLNPNKTRPSPNKWNGVTQEEILVFQLICRVYSISNGIGIIVKADLDNQSPRALSLIPIYPGANWHEREAREMFGVTFDEHPDLRNIYLPGDFEGHPLRKDYPLL
;
A
#
# COMPACT_ATOMS: atom_id res chain seq x y z
N MET A 1 -14.25 17.89 27.10
CA MET A 1 -14.98 17.58 25.86
C MET A 1 -13.94 17.15 24.83
N MET A 2 -13.72 15.85 24.67
CA MET A 2 -12.69 15.33 23.75
C MET A 2 -13.13 15.61 22.32
N SER A 3 -12.42 16.53 21.66
CA SER A 3 -12.60 16.84 20.25
C SER A 3 -12.09 15.66 19.42
N TRP A 4 -12.98 14.99 18.72
CA TRP A 4 -12.69 13.88 17.81
C TRP A 4 -11.95 14.42 16.58
N ILE A 5 -10.61 14.45 16.62
CA ILE A 5 -9.79 15.17 15.63
C ILE A 5 -9.58 14.43 14.30
N ALA A 6 -10.05 13.20 14.10
CA ALA A 6 -9.99 12.54 12.78
C ALA A 6 -11.11 11.50 12.61
N LEU A 7 -12.26 11.93 12.06
CA LEU A 7 -13.48 11.11 12.04
C LEU A 7 -13.74 10.36 10.73
N PHE A 8 -13.06 10.70 9.63
CA PHE A 8 -13.37 10.11 8.33
C PHE A 8 -12.17 9.37 7.76
N PHE A 9 -12.38 8.10 7.48
CA PHE A 9 -11.51 7.31 6.63
C PHE A 9 -11.75 7.70 5.18
N ASP A 10 -10.67 7.94 4.44
CA ASP A 10 -10.69 8.37 3.04
C ASP A 10 -10.38 7.15 2.15
N TRP A 11 -9.15 6.62 2.25
CA TRP A 11 -8.73 5.43 1.51
C TRP A 11 -7.55 4.73 2.16
N LEU A 12 -7.35 3.46 1.78
CA LEU A 12 -6.18 2.66 2.09
C LEU A 12 -5.70 1.95 0.81
N SER A 13 -4.39 1.87 0.64
CA SER A 13 -3.75 1.16 -0.46
C SER A 13 -2.33 0.75 -0.07
N VAL A 14 -1.64 0.03 -0.96
CA VAL A 14 -0.28 -0.47 -0.76
C VAL A 14 0.57 -0.01 -1.94
N ILE A 15 1.80 0.38 -1.65
CA ILE A 15 2.82 0.63 -2.67
C ILE A 15 3.84 -0.50 -2.62
N ASP A 16 4.09 -1.08 -3.79
CA ASP A 16 5.25 -1.92 -4.05
C ASP A 16 6.38 -1.04 -4.60
N TRP A 17 7.43 -0.88 -3.78
CA TRP A 17 8.64 -0.12 -4.08
C TRP A 17 9.68 -0.93 -4.85
N MET A 18 9.39 -2.19 -5.22
CA MET A 18 10.28 -2.95 -6.07
C MET A 18 10.48 -2.17 -7.39
N PRO A 19 11.74 -2.01 -7.84
CA PRO A 19 11.98 -1.49 -9.18
C PRO A 19 11.22 -2.33 -10.21
N SER A 20 10.65 -1.67 -11.21
CA SER A 20 10.11 -2.36 -12.36
C SER A 20 11.18 -3.30 -12.94
N PRO A 21 10.86 -4.60 -13.14
CA PRO A 21 11.76 -5.50 -13.85
C PRO A 21 11.81 -5.18 -15.36
N TYR A 22 10.76 -4.56 -15.88
CA TYR A 22 10.71 -3.98 -17.23
C TYR A 22 11.43 -2.64 -17.23
N GLY A 23 12.14 -2.32 -18.32
CA GLY A 23 13.01 -1.15 -18.39
C GLY A 23 12.25 0.18 -18.28
N ARG A 24 12.99 1.29 -18.39
CA ARG A 24 12.40 2.65 -18.32
C ARG A 24 11.57 3.02 -19.55
N GLU A 25 11.35 2.10 -20.50
CA GLU A 25 10.57 2.37 -21.72
C GLU A 25 9.12 2.83 -21.44
N LEU A 26 8.56 2.46 -20.29
CA LEU A 26 7.21 2.83 -19.86
C LEU A 26 7.20 3.88 -18.73
N ASP A 27 8.36 4.40 -18.34
CA ASP A 27 8.43 5.48 -17.36
C ASP A 27 7.86 6.78 -17.97
N ALA A 28 7.25 7.62 -17.13
CA ALA A 28 6.81 8.93 -17.57
C ALA A 28 8.01 9.75 -18.10
N GLU A 29 7.79 10.62 -19.09
CA GLU A 29 8.86 11.45 -19.67
C GLU A 29 9.67 12.24 -18.62
N GLN A 30 9.03 12.58 -17.49
CA GLN A 30 9.64 13.27 -16.36
C GLN A 30 10.67 12.41 -15.58
N ASP A 31 10.59 11.09 -15.69
CA ASP A 31 11.51 10.12 -15.08
C ASP A 31 12.62 9.63 -16.02
N LEU A 32 12.53 9.95 -17.32
CA LEU A 32 13.49 9.58 -18.36
C LEU A 32 14.81 10.38 -18.33
N ASN A 33 15.08 11.17 -17.28
CA ASN A 33 16.34 11.92 -17.20
C ASN A 33 17.54 10.95 -17.27
N PRO A 34 18.37 10.99 -18.33
CA PRO A 34 19.45 10.04 -18.54
C PRO A 34 20.53 10.12 -17.44
N ASN A 35 20.60 11.26 -16.74
CA ASN A 35 21.55 11.49 -15.65
C ASN A 35 20.99 11.17 -14.26
N LYS A 36 19.70 10.82 -14.13
CA LYS A 36 19.09 10.42 -12.85
C LYS A 36 19.46 8.97 -12.58
N THR A 37 20.49 8.76 -11.75
CA THR A 37 20.86 7.43 -11.26
C THR A 37 19.75 6.93 -10.34
N ARG A 38 19.37 5.65 -10.48
CA ARG A 38 18.45 5.00 -9.54
C ARG A 38 18.98 5.25 -8.13
N PRO A 39 18.16 5.65 -7.13
CA PRO A 39 18.53 5.38 -5.76
C PRO A 39 18.87 3.88 -5.68
N SER A 40 20.01 3.51 -5.09
CA SER A 40 20.31 2.09 -4.87
C SER A 40 19.07 1.42 -4.24
N PRO A 41 18.84 0.11 -4.44
CA PRO A 41 17.69 -0.60 -3.85
C PRO A 41 17.47 -0.27 -2.36
N ASN A 42 18.56 0.08 -1.68
CA ASN A 42 18.72 0.45 -0.29
C ASN A 42 18.36 1.93 0.03
N LYS A 43 17.79 2.69 -0.91
CA LYS A 43 17.57 4.14 -0.78
C LYS A 43 16.15 4.58 -1.17
N TRP A 44 15.18 3.68 -0.98
CA TRP A 44 13.80 4.10 -0.80
C TRP A 44 13.61 4.27 0.70
N ASN A 45 13.43 5.52 1.13
CA ASN A 45 13.28 5.83 2.54
C ASN A 45 11.89 5.38 3.01
N GLY A 46 11.74 4.08 3.27
CA GLY A 46 10.95 3.63 4.41
C GLY A 46 11.51 4.26 5.68
N VAL A 47 10.70 4.36 6.74
CA VAL A 47 11.12 4.96 8.01
C VAL A 47 12.27 4.16 8.63
N THR A 48 12.41 2.87 8.32
CA THR A 48 13.49 2.00 8.78
C THR A 48 14.54 1.77 7.69
N GLN A 49 15.69 2.44 7.81
CA GLN A 49 16.80 2.47 6.85
C GLN A 49 17.60 1.16 6.67
N GLU A 50 17.23 0.07 7.37
CA GLU A 50 18.11 -1.09 7.55
C GLU A 50 17.70 -2.34 6.74
N GLU A 51 16.48 -2.40 6.21
CA GLU A 51 16.01 -3.53 5.39
C GLU A 51 15.37 -3.07 4.07
N ILE A 52 15.48 -3.90 3.02
CA ILE A 52 14.79 -3.68 1.74
C ILE A 52 13.30 -3.98 1.96
N LEU A 53 12.58 -2.97 2.42
CA LEU A 53 11.14 -3.02 2.54
C LEU A 53 10.54 -2.78 1.16
N VAL A 54 9.85 -3.80 0.65
CA VAL A 54 9.23 -3.76 -0.68
C VAL A 54 7.82 -3.19 -0.60
N PHE A 55 7.08 -3.45 0.48
CA PHE A 55 5.70 -3.00 0.63
C PHE A 55 5.56 -1.89 1.66
N GLN A 56 4.79 -0.85 1.30
CA GLN A 56 4.38 0.20 2.21
C GLN A 56 2.86 0.35 2.18
N LEU A 57 2.22 0.18 3.32
CA LEU A 57 0.82 0.48 3.51
C LEU A 57 0.64 1.99 3.64
N ILE A 58 -0.32 2.54 2.92
CA ILE A 58 -0.66 3.97 2.97
C ILE A 58 -2.14 4.09 3.24
N CYS A 59 -2.49 4.88 4.26
CA CYS A 59 -3.87 5.25 4.49
C CYS A 59 -4.00 6.75 4.68
N ARG A 60 -5.17 7.27 4.34
CA ARG A 60 -5.50 8.67 4.53
C ARG A 60 -6.75 8.78 5.39
N VAL A 61 -6.67 9.69 6.36
CA VAL A 61 -7.79 10.09 7.21
C VAL A 61 -7.98 11.59 7.09
N TYR A 62 -9.22 12.05 7.20
CA TYR A 62 -9.59 13.44 6.98
C TYR A 62 -10.48 13.98 8.10
N SER A 63 -10.22 15.23 8.48
CA SER A 63 -11.03 16.02 9.40
C SER A 63 -11.79 17.07 8.62
N ILE A 64 -13.10 16.85 8.43
CA ILE A 64 -13.96 17.79 7.68
C ILE A 64 -14.06 19.13 8.41
N SER A 65 -14.18 19.13 9.73
CA SER A 65 -14.33 20.36 10.53
C SER A 65 -13.10 21.27 10.48
N ASN A 66 -11.91 20.69 10.40
CA ASN A 66 -10.65 21.43 10.38
C ASN A 66 -10.09 21.61 8.97
N GLY A 67 -10.62 20.89 7.97
CA GLY A 67 -10.09 20.86 6.61
C GLY A 67 -8.73 20.17 6.49
N ILE A 68 -8.32 19.36 7.47
CA ILE A 68 -6.98 18.76 7.56
C ILE A 68 -7.04 17.28 7.15
N GLY A 69 -6.16 16.88 6.23
CA GLY A 69 -5.92 15.48 5.87
C GLY A 69 -4.57 14.99 6.39
N ILE A 70 -4.54 13.79 6.94
CA ILE A 70 -3.33 13.12 7.41
C ILE A 70 -3.14 11.86 6.58
N ILE A 71 -1.93 11.68 6.06
CA ILE A 71 -1.50 10.44 5.40
C ILE A 71 -0.58 9.71 6.36
N VAL A 72 -0.94 8.47 6.68
CA VAL A 72 -0.13 7.56 7.46
C VAL A 72 0.51 6.56 6.51
N LYS A 73 1.81 6.33 6.71
CA LYS A 73 2.58 5.33 5.98
C LYS A 73 3.14 4.35 7.00
N ALA A 74 2.95 3.06 6.74
CA ALA A 74 3.49 1.99 7.55
C ALA A 74 4.27 1.04 6.65
N ASP A 75 5.50 0.76 7.04
CA ASP A 75 6.34 -0.19 6.34
C ASP A 75 5.91 -1.62 6.72
N LEU A 76 5.86 -2.50 5.72
CA LEU A 76 5.46 -3.90 5.90
C LEU A 76 6.64 -4.83 5.62
N ASP A 77 6.61 -6.00 6.26
CA ASP A 77 7.57 -7.07 5.97
C ASP A 77 7.49 -7.50 4.49
N ASN A 78 8.66 -7.82 3.91
CA ASN A 78 8.78 -8.17 2.51
C ASN A 78 8.25 -9.60 2.20
N GLN A 79 8.51 -10.56 3.09
CA GLN A 79 8.14 -11.97 2.88
C GLN A 79 6.69 -12.24 3.32
N SER A 80 6.25 -11.59 4.39
CA SER A 80 4.93 -11.75 4.98
C SER A 80 4.32 -10.39 5.33
N PRO A 81 3.87 -9.60 4.34
CA PRO A 81 3.33 -8.28 4.59
C PRO A 81 2.05 -8.39 5.42
N ARG A 82 2.12 -7.86 6.65
CA ARG A 82 1.08 -7.99 7.68
C ARG A 82 0.81 -6.64 8.35
N ALA A 83 -0.46 -6.33 8.58
CA ALA A 83 -0.89 -5.13 9.28
C ALA A 83 -2.10 -5.44 10.18
N LEU A 84 -2.38 -4.59 11.16
CA LEU A 84 -3.63 -4.65 11.92
C LEU A 84 -4.77 -4.03 11.10
N SER A 85 -5.95 -4.64 11.16
CA SER A 85 -7.15 -4.09 10.54
C SER A 85 -7.54 -2.74 11.17
N LEU A 86 -7.89 -1.77 10.33
CA LEU A 86 -8.45 -0.48 10.73
C LEU A 86 -9.96 -0.55 10.95
N ILE A 87 -10.64 -1.66 10.60
CA ILE A 87 -12.10 -1.82 10.73
C ILE A 87 -12.64 -1.50 12.13
N PRO A 88 -11.97 -1.88 13.25
CA PRO A 88 -12.45 -1.53 14.59
C PRO A 88 -12.59 -0.03 14.84
N ILE A 89 -11.84 0.80 14.08
CA ILE A 89 -11.84 2.27 14.16
C ILE A 89 -12.65 2.87 13.00
N TYR A 90 -12.47 2.31 11.80
CA TYR A 90 -13.00 2.80 10.53
C TYR A 90 -13.66 1.66 9.75
N PRO A 91 -14.98 1.44 9.93
CA PRO A 91 -15.69 0.34 9.24
C PRO A 91 -15.58 0.38 7.70
N GLY A 92 -15.40 1.57 7.13
CA GLY A 92 -15.19 1.76 5.68
C GLY A 92 -13.90 1.15 5.14
N ALA A 93 -12.94 0.81 6.00
CA ALA A 93 -11.68 0.18 5.58
C ALA A 93 -11.86 -1.24 5.04
N ASN A 94 -12.99 -1.91 5.32
CA ASN A 94 -13.24 -3.32 4.95
C ASN A 94 -12.96 -3.62 3.47
N TRP A 95 -13.49 -2.80 2.56
CA TRP A 95 -13.27 -3.02 1.13
C TRP A 95 -11.82 -2.78 0.71
N HIS A 96 -11.19 -1.73 1.25
CA HIS A 96 -9.81 -1.39 0.93
C HIS A 96 -8.81 -2.42 1.46
N GLU A 97 -9.04 -2.98 2.65
CA GLU A 97 -8.20 -4.04 3.20
C GLU A 97 -8.32 -5.33 2.38
N ARG A 98 -9.53 -5.66 1.91
CA ARG A 98 -9.75 -6.81 1.02
C ARG A 98 -9.13 -6.61 -0.36
N GLU A 99 -9.21 -5.42 -0.91
CA GLU A 99 -8.52 -5.04 -2.15
C GLU A 99 -7.00 -5.13 -1.99
N ALA A 100 -6.44 -4.53 -0.94
CA ALA A 100 -5.01 -4.58 -0.66
C ALA A 100 -4.50 -6.01 -0.47
N ARG A 101 -5.31 -6.88 0.16
CA ARG A 101 -5.01 -8.31 0.23
C ARG A 101 -4.98 -8.96 -1.14
N GLU A 102 -6.02 -8.78 -1.93
CA GLU A 102 -6.15 -9.47 -3.21
C GLU A 102 -5.07 -9.01 -4.20
N MET A 103 -4.85 -7.70 -4.28
CA MET A 103 -3.97 -7.06 -5.25
C MET A 103 -2.48 -7.13 -4.87
N PHE A 104 -2.15 -7.06 -3.57
CA PHE A 104 -0.77 -6.99 -3.07
C PHE A 104 -0.42 -8.10 -2.08
N GLY A 105 -1.35 -8.95 -1.68
CA GLY A 105 -1.12 -10.06 -0.75
C GLY A 105 -0.89 -9.66 0.70
N VAL A 106 -1.31 -8.45 1.11
CA VAL A 106 -1.22 -8.01 2.50
C VAL A 106 -2.24 -8.76 3.36
N THR A 107 -1.81 -9.28 4.51
CA THR A 107 -2.70 -9.90 5.49
C THR A 107 -3.07 -8.89 6.58
N PHE A 108 -4.36 -8.72 6.84
CA PHE A 108 -4.88 -7.86 7.90
C PHE A 108 -5.30 -8.71 9.10
N ASP A 109 -4.55 -8.64 10.19
CA ASP A 109 -4.88 -9.31 11.43
C ASP A 109 -6.15 -8.68 12.05
N GLU A 110 -6.99 -9.51 12.67
CA GLU A 110 -8.28 -9.14 13.27
C GLU A 110 -9.37 -8.65 12.29
N HIS A 111 -9.16 -8.78 10.98
CA HIS A 111 -10.20 -8.49 9.98
C HIS A 111 -11.34 -9.54 10.04
N PRO A 112 -12.62 -9.14 10.13
CA PRO A 112 -13.74 -10.06 10.37
C PRO A 112 -14.09 -10.99 9.19
N ASP A 113 -13.99 -10.52 7.94
CA ASP A 113 -14.23 -11.32 6.72
C ASP A 113 -13.18 -11.02 5.65
N LEU A 114 -11.95 -11.47 5.88
CA LEU A 114 -10.86 -11.23 4.94
C LEU A 114 -10.96 -12.25 3.80
N ARG A 115 -11.57 -11.85 2.68
CA ARG A 115 -11.71 -12.63 1.44
C ARG A 115 -11.58 -11.76 0.19
N ASN A 116 -11.10 -12.34 -0.90
CA ASN A 116 -10.94 -11.72 -2.22
C ASN A 116 -12.30 -11.19 -2.75
N ILE A 117 -12.28 -10.15 -3.61
CA ILE A 117 -13.47 -9.45 -4.08
C ILE A 117 -13.56 -9.23 -5.58
N TYR A 118 -12.45 -9.06 -6.28
CA TYR A 118 -12.43 -8.63 -7.69
C TYR A 118 -12.04 -9.74 -8.65
N LEU A 119 -11.10 -10.59 -8.28
CA LEU A 119 -10.52 -11.59 -9.16
C LEU A 119 -11.37 -12.86 -9.18
N PRO A 120 -11.32 -13.63 -10.28
CA PRO A 120 -11.91 -14.96 -10.33
C PRO A 120 -11.39 -15.83 -9.18
N GLY A 121 -12.23 -16.75 -8.68
CA GLY A 121 -11.88 -17.60 -7.53
C GLY A 121 -10.63 -18.46 -7.73
N ASP A 122 -10.33 -18.83 -8.97
CA ASP A 122 -9.17 -19.65 -9.34
C ASP A 122 -7.94 -18.81 -9.73
N PHE A 123 -7.96 -17.49 -9.52
CA PHE A 123 -6.82 -16.63 -9.83
C PHE A 123 -5.68 -16.86 -8.83
N GLU A 124 -4.49 -17.18 -9.34
CA GLU A 124 -3.29 -17.36 -8.55
C GLU A 124 -2.38 -16.12 -8.61
N GLY A 125 -2.04 -15.57 -7.45
CA GLY A 125 -1.09 -14.47 -7.31
C GLY A 125 -1.74 -13.10 -7.06
N HIS A 126 -0.93 -12.05 -7.22
CA HIS A 126 -1.24 -10.68 -6.79
C HIS A 126 -0.90 -9.69 -7.89
N PRO A 127 -1.87 -9.29 -8.74
CA PRO A 127 -1.61 -8.66 -10.03
C PRO A 127 -0.98 -7.26 -9.95
N LEU A 128 -1.09 -6.56 -8.82
CA LEU A 128 -0.49 -5.22 -8.68
C LEU A 128 0.92 -5.26 -8.09
N ARG A 129 1.45 -6.44 -7.75
CA ARG A 129 2.87 -6.58 -7.41
C ARG A 129 3.72 -6.45 -8.67
N LYS A 130 4.90 -5.85 -8.51
CA LYS A 130 5.85 -5.63 -9.61
C LYS A 130 6.56 -6.91 -10.05
N ASP A 131 6.59 -7.94 -9.21
CA ASP A 131 7.11 -9.26 -9.52
C ASP A 131 6.10 -10.14 -10.27
N TYR A 132 4.83 -9.72 -10.34
CA TYR A 132 3.80 -10.47 -11.04
C TYR A 132 4.00 -10.37 -12.56
N PRO A 133 4.09 -11.50 -13.28
CA PRO A 133 4.30 -11.49 -14.72
C PRO A 133 3.09 -10.87 -15.42
N LEU A 134 3.32 -9.79 -16.15
CA LEU A 134 2.33 -9.31 -17.12
C LEU A 134 2.32 -10.30 -18.29
N LEU A 135 1.13 -10.86 -18.58
CA LEU A 135 0.90 -11.69 -19.78
C LEU A 135 1.11 -10.89 -21.06
#